data_AF-A0A3P6EBF2-F1
#
_entry.id   AF-A0A3P6EBF2-F1
#
_cell.length_a   1.000
_cell.length_b   1.000
_cell.length_c   1.000
_cell.angle_alpha   90.00
_cell.angle_beta   90.00
_cell.angle_gamma   90.00
#
_symmetry.space_group_name_H-M   'P 1'
#
loop_
_entity.id
_entity.type
_entity.pdbx_description
1 polymer ?
#
loop_
_entity_poly.entity_id
_entity_poly.type
_entity_poly.pdbx_seq_one_letter_code
_entity_poly.pdbx_strand_id
1 'polypeptide(L)'
;MEARFSESLGLPSPNLNHCHLTTDFNSLFTYFSDRTSAQLPTVRKKSLTESRKPSPPFASASVSDSNPGPGFLRWMKPASRSSPKIQTLMKHLSVFERALIGAGGGGIAGAFTYVCLLPLDTIKTKLQAKGASQLYSSSFDAVVKTFQERGILGFYSGVSAVIVGSTFSSAVYFGTCEFGKSLLGKFPEFPPVLIPPTAGAMGNIVSSAIMVPKELITQRMQVGVSGRRSYQVLLEILEKDGILGLYAGYSATLLRNLPAGVLSYSSFEYLKAAVLEKTQQNNLEPLQSVCCGALAGAISASITTPLDVVKTRLMTQVHVEAANKLGAAMYDGVAGTVRQILKEEGLVGFTRGMGPRVVHSACFSAIGYFAFETARLTILNEYLKRKQDSEAATVDA
;
A
#
# COMPACT_ATOMS: atom_id res chain seq x y z
N MET A 1 -10.10 9.32 -26.63
CA MET A 1 -9.62 8.69 -25.39
C MET A 1 -8.15 8.27 -25.51
N GLU A 2 -7.67 7.86 -26.69
CA GLU A 2 -6.24 7.57 -26.96
C GLU A 2 -5.35 8.82 -27.17
N ALA A 3 -5.87 9.90 -27.77
CA ALA A 3 -5.11 11.16 -27.92
C ALA A 3 -4.68 11.79 -26.56
N ARG A 4 -5.43 11.52 -25.48
CA ARG A 4 -5.11 12.00 -24.12
C ARG A 4 -4.14 11.09 -23.36
N PHE A 5 -3.90 9.87 -23.84
CA PHE A 5 -2.90 8.96 -23.29
C PHE A 5 -1.49 9.29 -23.82
N SER A 6 -1.38 9.73 -25.08
CA SER A 6 -0.10 10.17 -25.66
C SER A 6 0.41 11.49 -25.09
N GLU A 7 -0.47 12.45 -24.76
CA GLU A 7 -0.08 13.69 -24.07
C GLU A 7 0.39 13.47 -22.62
N SER A 8 -0.12 12.44 -21.95
CA SER A 8 0.28 12.10 -20.57
C SER A 8 1.64 11.39 -20.49
N LEU A 9 2.19 10.91 -21.62
CA LEU A 9 3.42 10.11 -21.68
C LEU A 9 4.51 10.67 -22.63
N GLY A 10 4.23 11.69 -23.44
CA GLY A 10 5.25 12.42 -24.19
C GLY A 10 5.94 11.62 -25.31
N LEU A 11 5.20 10.79 -26.04
CA LEU A 11 5.68 10.09 -27.25
C LEU A 11 4.95 10.60 -28.51
N PRO A 12 5.60 10.59 -29.69
CA PRO A 12 5.04 11.12 -30.93
C PRO A 12 3.86 10.28 -31.44
N SER A 13 2.84 10.96 -31.94
CA SER A 13 1.56 10.38 -32.41
C SER A 13 1.70 9.63 -33.75
N PRO A 14 1.17 8.40 -33.90
CA PRO A 14 1.03 7.77 -35.21
C PRO A 14 -0.31 8.14 -35.87
N ASN A 15 -0.27 8.33 -37.19
CA ASN A 15 -1.38 8.74 -38.05
C ASN A 15 -2.59 7.79 -37.97
N LEU A 16 -3.79 8.37 -37.99
CA LEU A 16 -5.06 7.68 -38.21
C LEU A 16 -5.07 7.05 -39.61
N ASN A 17 -5.18 5.73 -39.69
CA ASN A 17 -5.95 4.97 -40.68
C ASN A 17 -5.75 3.45 -40.44
N HIS A 18 -6.54 2.86 -39.54
CA HIS A 18 -7.15 1.53 -39.71
C HIS A 18 -7.95 1.14 -38.45
N CYS A 19 -9.27 1.03 -38.63
CA CYS A 19 -10.25 0.58 -37.65
C CYS A 19 -10.49 -0.94 -37.79
N HIS A 20 -11.14 -1.55 -36.78
CA HIS A 20 -11.62 -2.94 -36.64
C HIS A 20 -10.81 -3.87 -35.71
N LEU A 21 -10.99 -3.69 -34.40
CA LEU A 21 -10.87 -4.79 -33.42
C LEU A 21 -11.59 -4.51 -32.06
N THR A 22 -12.12 -3.30 -31.84
CA THR A 22 -12.70 -2.85 -30.56
C THR A 22 -14.16 -3.23 -30.34
N THR A 23 -14.85 -3.76 -31.34
CA THR A 23 -16.27 -4.18 -31.25
C THR A 23 -16.47 -5.56 -30.62
N ASP A 24 -15.46 -6.42 -30.59
CA ASP A 24 -15.61 -7.81 -30.12
C ASP A 24 -15.45 -7.98 -28.60
N PHE A 25 -14.78 -7.05 -27.91
CA PHE A 25 -14.57 -7.16 -26.47
C PHE A 25 -15.79 -6.70 -25.64
N ASN A 26 -16.51 -5.68 -26.13
CA ASN A 26 -17.73 -5.19 -25.50
C ASN A 26 -18.90 -6.16 -25.70
N SER A 27 -18.98 -6.86 -26.84
CA SER A 27 -20.03 -7.86 -27.09
C SER A 27 -19.88 -9.09 -26.19
N LEU A 28 -18.65 -9.55 -25.95
CA LEU A 28 -18.33 -10.63 -25.01
C LEU A 28 -18.72 -10.31 -23.56
N PHE A 29 -18.48 -9.06 -23.12
CA PHE A 29 -18.80 -8.63 -21.76
C PHE A 29 -20.30 -8.42 -21.53
N THR A 30 -21.02 -8.00 -22.56
CA THR A 30 -22.48 -7.85 -22.51
C THR A 30 -23.17 -9.21 -22.49
N TYR A 31 -22.66 -10.19 -23.24
CA TYR A 31 -23.19 -11.57 -23.25
C TYR A 31 -23.05 -12.28 -21.90
N PHE A 32 -21.98 -11.98 -21.14
CA PHE A 32 -21.80 -12.50 -19.78
C PHE A 32 -22.73 -11.84 -18.76
N SER A 33 -23.04 -10.54 -18.94
CA SER A 33 -23.89 -9.79 -18.02
C SER A 33 -25.36 -10.21 -18.09
N ASP A 34 -25.85 -10.55 -19.28
CA ASP A 34 -27.24 -10.95 -19.51
C ASP A 34 -27.60 -12.32 -18.90
N ARG A 35 -26.63 -13.24 -18.73
CA ARG A 35 -26.89 -14.54 -18.09
C ARG A 35 -27.00 -14.49 -16.58
N THR A 36 -26.53 -13.44 -15.93
CA THR A 36 -26.52 -13.31 -14.46
C THR A 36 -27.69 -12.53 -13.88
N SER A 37 -28.53 -11.88 -14.71
CA SER A 37 -29.62 -11.01 -14.22
C SER A 37 -31.04 -11.58 -14.37
N ALA A 38 -31.20 -12.84 -14.79
CA ALA A 38 -32.51 -13.48 -14.85
C ALA A 38 -32.85 -14.18 -13.52
N GLN A 39 -33.35 -13.43 -12.53
CA GLN A 39 -34.36 -13.83 -11.54
C GLN A 39 -34.42 -12.83 -10.36
N LEU A 40 -35.35 -11.87 -10.40
CA LEU A 40 -36.39 -11.63 -9.35
C LEU A 40 -37.19 -10.33 -9.66
N PRO A 41 -38.49 -10.26 -9.33
CA PRO A 41 -39.39 -9.24 -9.85
C PRO A 41 -39.49 -7.96 -9.01
N THR A 42 -39.85 -6.91 -9.75
CA THR A 42 -40.20 -5.51 -9.43
C THR A 42 -41.25 -5.29 -8.34
N VAL A 43 -41.04 -4.26 -7.49
CA VAL A 43 -42.13 -3.50 -6.83
C VAL A 43 -41.83 -1.98 -6.87
N ARG A 44 -42.93 -1.23 -6.95
CA ARG A 44 -43.23 0.07 -7.57
C ARG A 44 -43.00 1.28 -6.64
N LYS A 45 -42.54 2.41 -7.21
CA LYS A 45 -42.46 3.75 -6.58
C LYS A 45 -43.84 4.34 -6.26
N LYS A 46 -43.94 5.09 -5.16
CA LYS A 46 -44.91 6.18 -4.96
C LYS A 46 -44.28 7.34 -4.17
N SER A 47 -44.49 8.56 -4.66
CA SER A 47 -44.11 9.86 -4.08
C SER A 47 -45.06 10.28 -2.97
N LEU A 48 -44.64 11.18 -2.08
CA LEU A 48 -45.49 12.21 -1.45
C LEU A 48 -44.63 13.35 -0.84
N THR A 49 -45.06 14.57 -1.10
CA THR A 49 -44.63 15.88 -0.57
C THR A 49 -45.45 16.26 0.67
N GLU A 50 -44.85 16.83 1.74
CA GLU A 50 -45.44 17.96 2.52
C GLU A 50 -44.51 18.57 3.59
N SER A 51 -44.98 19.65 4.23
CA SER A 51 -44.28 20.85 4.72
C SER A 51 -44.33 21.05 6.26
N ARG A 52 -43.41 21.90 6.77
CA ARG A 52 -43.41 22.79 7.97
C ARG A 52 -43.27 22.25 9.42
N LYS A 53 -42.37 22.97 10.13
CA LYS A 53 -41.93 23.04 11.57
C LYS A 53 -43.02 23.63 12.53
N PRO A 54 -42.96 23.55 13.91
CA PRO A 54 -41.93 24.19 14.81
C PRO A 54 -41.56 23.55 16.20
N SER A 55 -40.24 23.63 16.53
CA SER A 55 -39.43 23.85 17.79
C SER A 55 -40.00 23.83 19.25
N PRO A 56 -39.17 23.93 20.35
CA PRO A 56 -37.83 23.40 20.79
C PRO A 56 -37.90 22.97 22.32
N PRO A 57 -36.90 23.12 23.24
CA PRO A 57 -35.42 23.20 23.23
C PRO A 57 -34.72 22.20 24.21
N PHE A 58 -33.39 22.01 24.15
CA PHE A 58 -32.47 22.22 25.30
C PHE A 58 -30.99 21.89 24.99
N ALA A 59 -30.14 22.78 25.51
CA ALA A 59 -28.73 22.64 25.88
C ALA A 59 -27.65 22.57 24.79
N SER A 60 -27.21 23.78 24.45
CA SER A 60 -25.96 24.16 23.78
C SER A 60 -24.73 23.87 24.66
N ALA A 61 -23.67 23.35 24.05
CA ALA A 61 -22.30 23.60 24.49
C ALA A 61 -21.57 24.23 23.31
N SER A 62 -21.50 25.56 23.36
CA SER A 62 -20.75 26.40 22.43
C SER A 62 -19.26 26.15 22.65
N VAL A 63 -18.57 25.61 21.65
CA VAL A 63 -17.10 25.68 21.56
C VAL A 63 -16.79 26.78 20.56
N SER A 64 -16.12 27.81 21.08
CA SER A 64 -15.69 29.00 20.37
C SER A 64 -15.06 28.69 19.02
N ASP A 65 -15.56 29.41 18.03
CA ASP A 65 -15.00 29.64 16.71
C ASP A 65 -13.61 30.29 16.86
N SER A 66 -12.59 29.46 17.06
CA SER A 66 -11.21 29.84 16.85
C SER A 66 -10.89 29.57 15.38
N ASN A 67 -11.17 30.57 14.57
CA ASN A 67 -10.80 30.65 13.17
C ASN A 67 -9.32 30.23 13.03
N PRO A 68 -8.99 29.05 12.47
CA PRO A 68 -7.60 28.65 12.33
C PRO A 68 -7.00 29.55 11.24
N GLY A 69 -6.03 30.37 11.62
CA GLY A 69 -5.38 31.31 10.71
C GLY A 69 -4.91 30.64 9.40
N PRO A 70 -4.74 31.41 8.31
CA PRO A 70 -4.49 30.91 6.96
C PRO A 70 -3.22 30.04 6.78
N GLY A 71 -2.43 29.79 7.83
CA GLY A 71 -1.24 28.95 7.82
C GLY A 71 -1.52 27.45 7.84
N PHE A 72 -2.47 26.97 8.64
CA PHE A 72 -2.71 25.52 8.82
C PHE A 72 -3.36 24.88 7.57
N LEU A 73 -4.31 25.58 6.95
CA LEU A 73 -4.94 25.17 5.68
C LEU A 73 -3.98 25.29 4.48
N ARG A 74 -2.93 26.11 4.56
CA ARG A 74 -1.90 26.23 3.52
C ARG A 74 -0.88 25.10 3.59
N TRP A 75 -0.59 24.59 4.79
CA TRP A 75 0.27 23.41 5.01
C TRP A 75 -0.36 22.11 4.51
N MET A 76 -1.70 21.99 4.59
CA MET A 76 -2.44 20.83 4.07
C MET A 76 -2.69 20.83 2.56
N LYS A 77 -2.22 21.84 1.80
CA LYS A 77 -2.24 21.76 0.33
C LYS A 77 -1.03 20.93 -0.12
N PRO A 78 -1.19 19.66 -0.56
CA PRO A 78 -0.13 19.01 -1.31
C PRO A 78 0.21 19.93 -2.48
N ALA A 79 1.45 20.44 -2.51
CA ALA A 79 1.83 21.46 -3.49
C ALA A 79 1.56 20.87 -4.87
N SER A 80 0.73 21.56 -5.64
CA SER A 80 0.02 20.93 -6.72
C SER A 80 0.99 20.36 -7.75
N ARG A 81 0.76 19.08 -8.13
CA ARG A 81 1.27 18.46 -9.36
C ARG A 81 1.06 19.32 -10.62
N SER A 82 0.26 20.38 -10.55
CA SER A 82 -0.18 21.22 -11.65
C SER A 82 0.64 22.48 -11.88
N SER A 83 1.74 22.74 -11.16
CA SER A 83 2.65 23.82 -11.58
C SER A 83 3.34 23.40 -12.87
N PRO A 84 3.10 24.08 -14.01
CA PRO A 84 3.67 23.70 -15.30
C PRO A 84 5.20 23.67 -15.28
N LYS A 85 5.83 24.52 -14.43
CA LYS A 85 7.28 24.53 -14.21
C LYS A 85 7.81 23.19 -13.67
N ILE A 86 7.11 22.56 -12.72
CA ILE A 86 7.53 21.30 -12.11
C ILE A 86 7.42 20.15 -13.12
N GLN A 87 6.38 20.13 -13.95
CA GLN A 87 6.18 19.08 -14.95
C GLN A 87 7.21 19.14 -16.09
N THR A 88 7.49 20.33 -16.61
CA THR A 88 8.51 20.52 -17.65
C THR A 88 9.89 20.16 -17.14
N LEU A 89 10.24 20.55 -15.90
CA LEU A 89 11.51 20.19 -15.30
C LEU A 89 11.64 18.68 -15.05
N MET A 90 10.60 18.02 -14.52
CA MET A 90 10.63 16.56 -14.34
C MET A 90 10.90 15.81 -15.65
N LYS A 91 10.48 16.34 -16.81
CA LYS A 91 10.77 15.76 -18.12
C LYS A 91 12.25 15.88 -18.53
N HIS A 92 12.99 16.86 -18.01
CA HIS A 92 14.42 17.07 -18.30
C HIS A 92 15.38 16.32 -17.36
N LEU A 93 14.91 15.77 -16.22
CA LEU A 93 15.74 14.94 -15.36
C LEU A 93 16.05 13.59 -16.03
N SER A 94 17.29 13.14 -15.89
CA SER A 94 17.75 11.80 -16.26
C SER A 94 17.00 10.72 -15.46
N VAL A 95 16.97 9.51 -16.02
CA VAL A 95 16.34 8.35 -15.37
C VAL A 95 16.95 8.09 -13.98
N PHE A 96 18.27 8.29 -13.84
CA PHE A 96 18.98 8.12 -12.59
C PHE A 96 18.57 9.15 -11.52
N GLU A 97 18.47 10.43 -11.88
CA GLU A 97 18.05 11.47 -10.94
C GLU A 97 16.61 11.27 -10.48
N ARG A 98 15.70 10.88 -11.39
CA ARG A 98 14.31 10.55 -11.02
C ARG A 98 14.24 9.37 -10.06
N ALA A 99 15.04 8.33 -10.32
CA ALA A 99 15.15 7.18 -9.42
C ALA A 99 15.68 7.59 -8.05
N LEU A 100 16.70 8.45 -7.98
CA LEU A 100 17.29 8.91 -6.72
C LEU A 100 16.34 9.78 -5.90
N ILE A 101 15.64 10.72 -6.53
CA ILE A 101 14.63 11.58 -5.87
C ILE A 101 13.45 10.72 -5.39
N GLY A 102 12.99 9.77 -6.22
CA GLY A 102 11.94 8.81 -5.87
C GLY A 102 12.34 7.89 -4.71
N ALA A 103 13.57 7.38 -4.73
CA ALA A 103 14.15 6.54 -3.68
C ALA A 103 14.28 7.30 -2.36
N GLY A 104 14.83 8.51 -2.37
CA GLY A 104 14.98 9.35 -1.18
C GLY A 104 13.62 9.75 -0.58
N GLY A 105 12.71 10.26 -1.43
CA GLY A 105 11.37 10.66 -1.00
C GLY A 105 10.54 9.47 -0.51
N GLY A 106 10.57 8.36 -1.23
CA GLY A 106 9.91 7.11 -0.87
C GLY A 106 10.48 6.45 0.38
N GLY A 107 11.79 6.54 0.59
CA GLY A 107 12.46 6.01 1.77
C GLY A 107 12.09 6.78 3.04
N ILE A 108 12.15 8.11 3.00
CA ILE A 108 11.78 8.98 4.14
C ILE A 108 10.28 8.88 4.44
N ALA A 109 9.44 9.00 3.41
CA ALA A 109 7.99 8.90 3.57
C ALA A 109 7.54 7.52 4.05
N GLY A 110 8.17 6.47 3.51
CA GLY A 110 7.96 5.09 3.94
C GLY A 110 8.29 4.92 5.42
N ALA A 111 9.50 5.30 5.84
CA ALA A 111 9.91 5.20 7.25
C ALA A 111 8.96 5.96 8.18
N PHE A 112 8.59 7.20 7.83
CA PHE A 112 7.64 8.01 8.60
C PHE A 112 6.27 7.32 8.73
N THR A 113 5.72 6.86 7.60
CA THR A 113 4.40 6.20 7.56
C THR A 113 4.39 4.92 8.38
N TYR A 114 5.46 4.11 8.28
CA TYR A 114 5.60 2.90 9.07
C TYR A 114 5.72 3.18 10.56
N VAL A 115 6.44 4.23 10.99
CA VAL A 115 6.52 4.61 12.40
C VAL A 115 5.14 5.02 12.94
N CYS A 116 4.38 5.83 12.19
CA CYS A 116 3.04 6.23 12.60
C CYS A 116 2.06 5.05 12.72
N LEU A 117 2.24 4.02 11.89
CA LEU A 117 1.31 2.88 11.81
C LEU A 117 1.79 1.63 12.54
N LEU A 118 2.98 1.68 13.16
CA LEU A 118 3.56 0.56 13.87
C LEU A 118 2.67 0.00 15.00
N PRO A 119 1.89 0.82 15.75
CA PRO A 119 0.94 0.29 16.72
C PRO A 119 -0.15 -0.59 16.08
N LEU A 120 -0.70 -0.17 14.94
CA LEU A 120 -1.71 -0.93 14.21
C LEU A 120 -1.11 -2.19 13.58
N ASP A 121 0.10 -2.09 13.02
CA ASP A 121 0.82 -3.23 12.46
C ASP A 121 1.13 -4.27 13.54
N THR A 122 1.58 -3.85 14.73
CA THR A 122 1.85 -4.75 15.86
C THR A 122 0.60 -5.52 16.29
N ILE A 123 -0.53 -4.84 16.44
CA ILE A 123 -1.80 -5.49 16.83
C ILE A 123 -2.30 -6.43 15.74
N LYS A 124 -2.22 -6.00 14.47
CA LYS A 124 -2.53 -6.84 13.32
C LYS A 124 -1.68 -8.11 13.34
N THR A 125 -0.36 -8.00 13.46
CA THR A 125 0.56 -9.14 13.45
C THR A 125 0.29 -10.09 14.61
N LYS A 126 0.08 -9.58 15.83
CA LYS A 126 -0.28 -10.41 16.99
C LYS A 126 -1.56 -11.21 16.80
N LEU A 127 -2.58 -10.60 16.19
CA LEU A 127 -3.86 -11.27 15.93
C LEU A 127 -3.82 -12.27 14.76
N GLN A 128 -2.86 -12.09 13.84
CA GLN A 128 -2.64 -12.99 12.70
C GLN A 128 -1.68 -14.14 13.02
N ALA A 129 -0.93 -14.06 14.12
CA ALA A 129 0.01 -15.08 14.54
C ALA A 129 -0.67 -16.41 14.91
N LYS A 130 0.08 -17.51 14.85
CA LYS A 130 -0.41 -18.83 15.28
C LYS A 130 -0.74 -18.82 16.77
N GLY A 131 -1.87 -19.41 17.16
CA GLY A 131 -2.33 -19.46 18.55
C GLY A 131 -3.01 -18.18 19.05
N ALA A 132 -3.13 -17.15 18.21
CA ALA A 132 -3.69 -15.86 18.60
C ALA A 132 -5.11 -15.93 19.18
N SER A 133 -5.97 -16.87 18.78
CA SER A 133 -7.31 -16.99 19.41
C SER A 133 -7.34 -17.47 20.83
N GLN A 134 -6.34 -18.25 21.23
CA GLN A 134 -6.26 -18.71 22.61
C GLN A 134 -5.74 -17.57 23.50
N LEU A 135 -4.91 -16.68 22.93
CA LEU A 135 -4.33 -15.54 23.63
C LEU A 135 -5.24 -14.31 23.66
N TYR A 136 -5.98 -14.04 22.58
CA TYR A 136 -6.74 -12.80 22.39
C TYR A 136 -8.18 -13.11 21.95
N SER A 137 -9.13 -12.55 22.71
CA SER A 137 -10.57 -12.65 22.41
C SER A 137 -11.00 -11.66 21.31
N SER A 138 -10.36 -10.50 21.25
CA SER A 138 -10.70 -9.41 20.32
C SER A 138 -9.48 -8.55 20.00
N SER A 139 -9.63 -7.66 19.01
CA SER A 139 -8.58 -6.68 18.69
C SER A 139 -8.33 -5.72 19.86
N PHE A 140 -9.37 -5.37 20.60
CA PHE A 140 -9.25 -4.50 21.78
C PHE A 140 -8.57 -5.21 22.94
N ASP A 141 -8.87 -6.50 23.16
CA ASP A 141 -8.17 -7.34 24.15
C ASP A 141 -6.66 -7.41 23.84
N ALA A 142 -6.28 -7.55 22.57
CA ALA A 142 -4.88 -7.50 22.16
C ALA A 142 -4.21 -6.14 22.44
N VAL A 143 -4.94 -5.03 22.29
CA VAL A 143 -4.45 -3.69 22.64
C VAL A 143 -4.24 -3.58 24.15
N VAL A 144 -5.24 -3.94 24.95
CA VAL A 144 -5.19 -3.85 26.41
C VAL A 144 -4.08 -4.72 26.98
N LYS A 145 -3.98 -5.99 26.57
CA LYS A 145 -2.90 -6.89 27.02
C LYS A 145 -1.52 -6.39 26.61
N THR A 146 -1.38 -5.88 25.38
CA THR A 146 -0.09 -5.31 24.93
C THR A 146 0.31 -4.10 25.79
N PHE A 147 -0.64 -3.24 26.13
CA PHE A 147 -0.41 -2.09 26.99
C PHE A 147 -0.09 -2.50 28.43
N GLN A 148 -0.78 -3.50 28.99
CA GLN A 148 -0.54 -4.00 30.35
C GLN A 148 0.82 -4.70 30.47
N GLU A 149 1.23 -5.48 29.48
CA GLU A 149 2.50 -6.23 29.52
C GLU A 149 3.73 -5.34 29.30
N ARG A 150 3.62 -4.31 28.45
CA ARG A 150 4.81 -3.59 27.91
C ARG A 150 4.66 -2.07 27.85
N GLY A 151 3.51 -1.53 28.25
CA GLY A 151 3.17 -0.13 28.07
C GLY A 151 3.22 0.28 26.60
N ILE A 152 3.49 1.56 26.36
CA ILE A 152 3.49 2.14 25.01
C ILE A 152 4.62 1.62 24.11
N LEU A 153 5.76 1.24 24.69
CA LEU A 153 6.91 0.73 23.94
C LEU A 153 6.63 -0.65 23.31
N GLY A 154 5.68 -1.41 23.86
CA GLY A 154 5.25 -2.69 23.29
C GLY A 154 4.71 -2.57 21.85
N PHE A 155 4.07 -1.44 21.53
CA PHE A 155 3.52 -1.16 20.20
C PHE A 155 4.57 -0.76 19.16
N TYR A 156 5.79 -0.46 19.59
CA TYR A 156 6.90 -0.05 18.73
C TYR A 156 8.01 -1.12 18.66
N SER A 157 7.69 -2.37 19.02
CA SER A 157 8.61 -3.49 18.90
C SER A 157 9.04 -3.68 17.44
N GLY A 158 10.35 -3.63 17.19
CA GLY A 158 10.92 -3.78 15.85
C GLY A 158 11.06 -2.48 15.04
N VAL A 159 10.81 -1.30 15.64
CA VAL A 159 10.89 0.00 14.94
C VAL A 159 12.23 0.23 14.22
N SER A 160 13.35 -0.21 14.79
CA SER A 160 14.68 -0.08 14.18
C SER A 160 14.81 -0.89 12.88
N ALA A 161 14.37 -2.15 12.89
CA ALA A 161 14.32 -2.99 11.69
C ALA A 161 13.37 -2.40 10.64
N VAL A 162 12.26 -1.80 11.09
CA VAL A 162 11.29 -1.13 10.24
C VAL A 162 11.88 0.06 9.50
N ILE A 163 12.55 0.97 10.21
CA ILE A 163 13.16 2.16 9.61
C ILE A 163 14.23 1.74 8.59
N VAL A 164 15.22 0.95 9.01
CA VAL A 164 16.37 0.61 8.15
C VAL A 164 15.93 -0.16 6.90
N GLY A 165 15.13 -1.21 7.07
CA GLY A 165 14.76 -2.04 5.92
C GLY A 165 13.68 -1.44 5.04
N SER A 166 12.80 -0.56 5.55
CA SER A 166 11.82 0.12 4.69
C SER A 166 12.50 1.14 3.77
N THR A 167 13.49 1.90 4.28
CA THR A 167 14.24 2.86 3.46
C THR A 167 14.98 2.15 2.32
N PHE A 168 15.70 1.06 2.61
CA PHE A 168 16.45 0.33 1.59
C PHE A 168 15.54 -0.39 0.59
N SER A 169 14.46 -1.02 1.07
CA SER A 169 13.46 -1.67 0.20
C SER A 169 12.80 -0.66 -0.75
N SER A 170 12.41 0.52 -0.26
CA SER A 170 11.83 1.58 -1.09
C SER A 170 12.82 2.05 -2.16
N ALA A 171 14.09 2.25 -1.81
CA ALA A 171 15.12 2.67 -2.77
C ALA A 171 15.27 1.67 -3.91
N VAL A 172 15.37 0.38 -3.57
CA VAL A 172 15.46 -0.71 -4.57
C VAL A 172 14.18 -0.82 -5.39
N TYR A 173 13.01 -0.66 -4.77
CA TYR A 173 11.73 -0.67 -5.47
C TYR A 173 11.64 0.42 -6.53
N PHE A 174 11.87 1.69 -6.15
CA PHE A 174 11.78 2.81 -7.08
C PHE A 174 12.86 2.76 -8.16
N GLY A 175 14.10 2.39 -7.81
CA GLY A 175 15.17 2.20 -8.78
C GLY A 175 14.83 1.12 -9.81
N THR A 176 14.32 -0.03 -9.36
CA THR A 176 13.91 -1.12 -10.25
C THR A 176 12.70 -0.74 -11.09
N CYS A 177 11.75 0.02 -10.56
CA CYS A 177 10.60 0.51 -11.32
C CYS A 177 11.03 1.44 -12.46
N GLU A 178 11.92 2.40 -12.20
CA GLU A 178 12.40 3.32 -13.24
C GLU A 178 13.25 2.60 -14.28
N PHE A 179 14.11 1.69 -13.85
CA PHE A 179 14.86 0.82 -14.76
C PHE A 179 13.94 -0.05 -15.62
N GLY A 180 12.94 -0.68 -15.00
CA GLY A 180 11.96 -1.53 -15.68
C GLY A 180 11.15 -0.77 -16.73
N LYS A 181 10.70 0.45 -16.43
CA LYS A 181 10.02 1.31 -17.42
C LYS A 181 10.94 1.66 -18.59
N SER A 182 12.20 2.00 -18.32
CA SER A 182 13.18 2.33 -19.35
C SER A 182 13.50 1.13 -20.26
N LEU A 183 13.56 -0.08 -19.68
CA LEU A 183 13.79 -1.31 -20.42
C LEU A 183 12.59 -1.70 -21.27
N LEU A 184 11.39 -1.73 -20.68
CA LEU A 184 10.15 -2.11 -21.37
C LEU A 184 9.77 -1.11 -22.47
N GLY A 185 10.03 0.19 -22.27
CA GLY A 185 9.77 1.22 -23.27
C GLY A 185 10.65 1.14 -24.52
N LYS A 186 11.73 0.34 -24.52
CA LYS A 186 12.55 0.08 -25.72
C LYS A 186 11.93 -0.97 -26.64
N PHE A 187 10.97 -1.75 -26.15
CA PHE A 187 10.31 -2.79 -26.93
C PHE A 187 9.03 -2.23 -27.56
N PRO A 188 8.99 -1.99 -28.88
CA PRO A 188 7.84 -1.39 -29.56
C PRO A 188 6.60 -2.30 -29.57
N GLU A 189 6.78 -3.61 -29.43
CA GLU A 189 5.68 -4.59 -29.35
C GLU A 189 5.00 -4.63 -27.98
N PHE A 190 5.60 -4.03 -26.94
CA PHE A 190 5.05 -4.09 -25.60
C PHE A 190 3.99 -2.99 -25.39
N PRO A 191 2.75 -3.34 -24.97
CA PRO A 191 1.68 -2.36 -24.86
C PRO A 191 2.01 -1.30 -23.78
N PRO A 192 1.93 0.01 -24.09
CA PRO A 192 2.30 1.07 -23.17
C PRO A 192 1.55 1.03 -21.83
N VAL A 193 0.31 0.54 -21.84
CA VAL A 193 -0.55 0.40 -20.66
C VAL A 193 0.00 -0.63 -19.65
N LEU A 194 0.72 -1.66 -20.11
CA LEU A 194 1.30 -2.69 -19.24
C LEU A 194 2.69 -2.34 -18.72
N ILE A 195 3.32 -1.27 -19.22
CA ILE A 195 4.68 -0.89 -18.81
C ILE A 195 4.73 -0.58 -17.30
N PRO A 196 3.87 0.31 -16.74
CA PRO A 196 3.94 0.63 -15.32
C PRO A 196 3.60 -0.55 -14.38
N PRO A 197 2.54 -1.35 -14.63
CA PRO A 197 2.25 -2.54 -13.83
C PRO A 197 3.39 -3.57 -13.84
N THR A 198 3.96 -3.86 -15.01
CA THR A 198 5.05 -4.84 -15.14
C THR A 198 6.33 -4.34 -14.45
N ALA A 199 6.69 -3.06 -14.62
CA ALA A 199 7.81 -2.45 -13.91
C ALA A 199 7.60 -2.44 -12.39
N GLY A 200 6.36 -2.20 -11.93
CA GLY A 200 5.98 -2.29 -10.52
C GLY A 200 6.11 -3.71 -9.96
N ALA A 201 5.70 -4.73 -10.74
CA ALA A 201 5.85 -6.13 -10.37
C ALA A 201 7.33 -6.53 -10.26
N MET A 202 8.17 -6.13 -11.22
CA MET A 202 9.63 -6.32 -11.15
C MET A 202 10.22 -5.65 -9.91
N GLY A 203 9.82 -4.40 -9.65
CA GLY A 203 10.23 -3.68 -8.45
C GLY A 203 9.85 -4.40 -7.18
N ASN A 204 8.63 -4.96 -7.11
CA ASN A 204 8.16 -5.71 -5.95
C ASN A 204 8.95 -7.00 -5.74
N ILE A 205 9.28 -7.73 -6.80
CA ILE A 205 10.09 -8.95 -6.73
C ILE A 205 11.48 -8.63 -6.19
N VAL A 206 12.17 -7.66 -6.79
CA VAL A 206 13.54 -7.32 -6.39
C VAL A 206 13.58 -6.71 -4.98
N SER A 207 12.67 -5.79 -4.65
CA SER A 207 12.64 -5.19 -3.31
C SER A 207 12.22 -6.19 -2.22
N SER A 208 11.41 -7.19 -2.56
CA SER A 208 11.00 -8.24 -1.62
C SER A 208 12.19 -9.05 -1.10
N ALA A 209 13.30 -9.14 -1.85
CA ALA A 209 14.49 -9.86 -1.40
C ALA A 209 15.15 -9.21 -0.16
N ILE A 210 14.96 -7.91 0.03
CA ILE A 210 15.43 -7.17 1.22
C ILE A 210 14.29 -7.05 2.23
N MET A 211 13.08 -6.81 1.75
CA MET A 211 11.93 -6.60 2.60
C MET A 211 11.61 -7.84 3.46
N VAL A 212 11.71 -9.03 2.89
CA VAL A 212 11.27 -10.29 3.54
C VAL A 212 12.09 -10.62 4.79
N PRO A 213 13.44 -10.63 4.77
CA PRO A 213 14.23 -10.83 6.00
C PRO A 213 13.89 -9.81 7.09
N LYS A 214 13.73 -8.53 6.71
CA LYS A 214 13.35 -7.46 7.64
C LYS A 214 11.95 -7.68 8.24
N GLU A 215 10.98 -8.04 7.40
CA GLU A 215 9.60 -8.28 7.83
C GLU A 215 9.55 -9.47 8.79
N LEU A 216 10.27 -10.55 8.48
CA LEU A 216 10.35 -11.73 9.33
C LEU A 216 10.91 -11.40 10.71
N ILE A 217 12.00 -10.63 10.80
CA ILE A 217 12.56 -10.17 12.08
C ILE A 217 11.53 -9.31 12.83
N THR A 218 10.90 -8.35 12.15
CA THR A 218 9.92 -7.44 12.76
C THR A 218 8.71 -8.21 13.30
N GLN A 219 8.19 -9.15 12.52
CA GLN A 219 7.02 -9.94 12.91
C GLN A 219 7.32 -10.88 14.07
N ARG A 220 8.50 -11.55 14.07
CA ARG A 220 8.94 -12.34 15.23
C ARG A 220 9.13 -11.45 16.48
N MET A 221 9.59 -10.21 16.32
CA MET A 221 9.67 -9.25 17.44
C MET A 221 8.30 -8.76 17.94
N GLN A 222 7.31 -8.65 17.06
CA GLN A 222 5.94 -8.22 17.41
C GLN A 222 5.16 -9.34 18.13
N VAL A 223 5.42 -10.61 17.79
CA VAL A 223 4.77 -11.79 18.41
C VAL A 223 5.54 -12.32 19.62
N GLY A 224 6.88 -12.25 19.60
CA GLY A 224 7.75 -12.87 20.59
C GLY A 224 7.86 -12.14 21.93
N VAL A 225 8.51 -12.78 22.90
CA VAL A 225 8.68 -12.32 24.29
C VAL A 225 9.60 -11.09 24.39
N SER A 226 9.28 -10.20 25.33
CA SER A 226 9.90 -8.89 25.56
C SER A 226 11.42 -8.93 25.75
N GLY A 227 12.10 -7.85 25.33
CA GLY A 227 13.50 -7.57 25.67
C GLY A 227 14.53 -7.96 24.61
N ARG A 228 14.15 -8.76 23.59
CA ARG A 228 15.08 -9.14 22.53
C ARG A 228 15.28 -8.00 21.53
N ARG A 229 16.55 -7.70 21.23
CA ARG A 229 16.91 -6.74 20.18
C ARG A 229 16.81 -7.39 18.80
N SER A 230 16.62 -6.59 17.75
CA SER A 230 16.47 -7.11 16.37
C SER A 230 17.62 -8.02 15.92
N TYR A 231 18.85 -7.72 16.33
CA TYR A 231 20.01 -8.55 16.00
C TYR A 231 19.99 -9.91 16.71
N GLN A 232 19.42 -10.00 17.92
CA GLN A 232 19.34 -11.28 18.64
C GLN A 232 18.36 -12.22 17.93
N VAL A 233 17.23 -11.68 17.47
CA VAL A 233 16.27 -12.43 16.66
C VAL A 233 16.91 -12.87 15.34
N LEU A 234 17.66 -11.99 14.67
CA LEU A 234 18.41 -12.32 13.46
C LEU A 234 19.41 -13.46 13.70
N LEU A 235 20.24 -13.37 14.75
CA LEU A 235 21.23 -14.39 15.08
C LEU A 235 20.56 -15.74 15.39
N GLU A 236 19.45 -15.73 16.14
CA GLU A 236 18.68 -16.95 16.43
C GLU A 236 18.11 -17.60 15.15
N ILE A 237 17.64 -16.80 14.18
CA ILE A 237 17.19 -17.33 12.89
C ILE A 237 18.36 -17.94 12.13
N LEU A 238 19.50 -17.24 12.08
CA LEU A 238 20.69 -17.72 11.36
C LEU A 238 21.25 -19.00 11.99
N GLU A 239 21.22 -19.11 13.31
CA GLU A 239 21.70 -20.28 14.04
C GLU A 239 20.78 -21.50 13.88
N LYS A 240 19.45 -21.30 13.90
CA LYS A 240 18.46 -22.40 13.84
C LYS A 240 18.03 -22.78 12.42
N ASP A 241 17.71 -21.79 11.60
CA ASP A 241 17.07 -21.95 10.29
C ASP A 241 18.05 -21.65 9.13
N GLY A 242 19.25 -21.13 9.42
CA GLY A 242 20.22 -20.70 8.43
C GLY A 242 19.78 -19.49 7.61
N ILE A 243 20.51 -19.20 6.54
CA ILE A 243 20.21 -18.07 5.64
C ILE A 243 18.89 -18.28 4.89
N LEU A 244 18.57 -19.52 4.51
CA LEU A 244 17.31 -19.85 3.82
C LEU A 244 16.09 -19.61 4.71
N GLY A 245 16.23 -19.74 6.04
CA GLY A 245 15.19 -19.41 7.01
C GLY A 245 14.69 -17.97 6.92
N LEU A 246 15.58 -17.01 6.59
CA LEU A 246 15.21 -15.61 6.41
C LEU A 246 14.27 -15.38 5.22
N TYR A 247 14.25 -16.31 4.27
CA TYR A 247 13.46 -16.25 3.04
C TYR A 247 12.25 -17.19 3.04
N ALA A 248 11.96 -17.88 4.14
CA ALA A 248 10.85 -18.83 4.24
C ALA A 248 9.48 -18.20 3.93
N GLY A 249 9.33 -16.88 4.10
CA GLY A 249 8.10 -16.14 3.77
C GLY A 249 8.07 -15.47 2.38
N TYR A 250 9.09 -15.68 1.53
CA TYR A 250 9.24 -14.92 0.28
C TYR A 250 8.11 -15.20 -0.72
N SER A 251 7.79 -16.47 -0.97
CA SER A 251 6.70 -16.88 -1.87
C SER A 251 5.33 -16.37 -1.38
N ALA A 252 5.04 -16.51 -0.08
CA ALA A 252 3.82 -15.97 0.53
C ALA A 252 3.73 -14.43 0.41
N THR A 253 4.87 -13.74 0.47
CA THR A 253 4.94 -12.29 0.31
C THR A 253 4.59 -11.86 -1.11
N LEU A 254 5.16 -12.52 -2.12
CA LEU A 254 4.83 -12.23 -3.52
C LEU A 254 3.37 -12.56 -3.83
N LEU A 255 2.89 -13.73 -3.38
CA LEU A 255 1.50 -14.16 -3.56
C LEU A 255 0.52 -13.15 -2.94
N ARG A 256 0.89 -12.48 -1.86
CA ARG A 256 0.07 -11.42 -1.26
C ARG A 256 0.23 -10.09 -2.00
N ASN A 257 1.45 -9.67 -2.29
CA ASN A 257 1.74 -8.32 -2.79
C ASN A 257 1.24 -8.08 -4.20
N LEU A 258 1.42 -9.04 -5.11
CA LEU A 258 1.04 -8.85 -6.51
C LEU A 258 -0.49 -8.69 -6.65
N PRO A 259 -1.34 -9.57 -6.08
CA PRO A 259 -2.80 -9.37 -6.13
C PRO A 259 -3.24 -8.12 -5.37
N ALA A 260 -2.63 -7.81 -4.21
CA ALA A 260 -2.99 -6.62 -3.44
C ALA A 260 -2.72 -5.33 -4.22
N GLY A 261 -1.61 -5.26 -4.96
CA GLY A 261 -1.27 -4.12 -5.82
C GLY A 261 -2.27 -3.96 -6.96
N VAL A 262 -2.58 -5.05 -7.67
CA VAL A 262 -3.55 -5.03 -8.78
C VAL A 262 -4.94 -4.63 -8.28
N LEU A 263 -5.44 -5.26 -7.21
CA LEU A 263 -6.75 -4.95 -6.64
C LEU A 263 -6.83 -3.50 -6.16
N SER A 264 -5.78 -3.01 -5.48
CA SER A 264 -5.78 -1.63 -4.99
C SER A 264 -5.78 -0.61 -6.14
N TYR A 265 -5.03 -0.87 -7.21
CA TYR A 265 -4.99 0.02 -8.37
C TYR A 265 -6.32 0.00 -9.13
N SER A 266 -6.86 -1.19 -9.42
CA SER A 266 -8.13 -1.33 -10.12
C SER A 266 -9.27 -0.69 -9.31
N SER A 267 -9.38 -0.98 -8.02
CA SER A 267 -10.40 -0.35 -7.16
C SER A 267 -10.25 1.17 -7.10
N PHE A 268 -9.02 1.70 -7.08
CA PHE A 268 -8.79 3.13 -7.11
C PHE A 268 -9.28 3.78 -8.41
N GLU A 269 -8.96 3.20 -9.57
CA GLU A 269 -9.40 3.76 -10.86
C GLU A 269 -10.92 3.70 -11.03
N TYR A 270 -11.58 2.61 -10.60
CA TYR A 270 -13.05 2.54 -10.60
C TYR A 270 -13.69 3.60 -9.70
N LEU A 271 -13.20 3.77 -8.46
CA LEU A 271 -13.71 4.77 -7.53
C LEU A 271 -13.47 6.19 -8.05
N LYS A 272 -12.29 6.44 -8.59
CA LYS A 272 -11.94 7.72 -9.22
C LYS A 272 -12.88 8.05 -10.37
N ALA A 273 -13.13 7.11 -11.28
CA ALA A 273 -14.05 7.29 -12.40
C ALA A 273 -15.46 7.64 -11.92
N ALA A 274 -15.99 6.90 -10.93
CA ALA A 274 -17.31 7.15 -10.36
C ALA A 274 -17.42 8.54 -9.69
N VAL A 275 -16.37 8.99 -9.00
CA VAL A 275 -16.34 10.32 -8.37
C VAL A 275 -16.25 11.44 -9.41
N LEU A 276 -15.43 11.28 -10.44
CA LEU A 276 -15.30 12.27 -11.53
C LEU A 276 -16.62 12.45 -12.29
N GLU A 277 -17.31 11.34 -12.60
CA GLU A 277 -18.61 11.36 -13.26
C GLU A 277 -19.67 12.09 -12.42
N LYS A 278 -19.70 11.81 -11.12
CA LYS A 278 -20.69 12.39 -10.20
C LYS A 278 -20.44 13.88 -9.90
N THR A 279 -19.18 14.28 -9.79
CA THR A 279 -18.79 15.66 -9.44
C THR A 279 -18.65 16.56 -10.68
N GLN A 280 -18.69 15.99 -11.90
CA GLN A 280 -18.49 16.72 -13.18
C GLN A 280 -17.18 17.53 -13.20
N GLN A 281 -16.15 17.05 -12.51
CA GLN A 281 -14.83 17.68 -12.43
C GLN A 281 -13.84 16.95 -13.34
N ASN A 282 -12.85 17.68 -13.87
CA ASN A 282 -11.79 17.11 -14.72
C ASN A 282 -10.67 16.43 -13.91
N ASN A 283 -10.52 16.74 -12.62
CA ASN A 283 -9.48 16.20 -11.74
C ASN A 283 -10.03 15.97 -10.33
N LEU A 284 -9.50 14.96 -9.64
CA LEU A 284 -9.82 14.73 -8.23
C LEU A 284 -9.15 15.79 -7.34
N GLU A 285 -9.92 16.33 -6.40
CA GLU A 285 -9.36 17.09 -5.30
C GLU A 285 -8.49 16.18 -4.41
N PRO A 286 -7.46 16.72 -3.72
CA PRO A 286 -6.55 15.92 -2.90
C PRO A 286 -7.27 15.05 -1.85
N LEU A 287 -8.29 15.61 -1.17
CA LEU A 287 -9.07 14.86 -0.18
C LEU A 287 -9.90 13.75 -0.82
N GLN A 288 -10.52 14.00 -1.97
CA GLN A 288 -11.27 12.98 -2.70
C GLN A 288 -10.35 11.84 -3.15
N SER A 289 -9.14 12.17 -3.62
CA SER A 289 -8.12 11.17 -3.99
C SER A 289 -7.67 10.34 -2.79
N VAL A 290 -7.49 10.96 -1.62
CA VAL A 290 -7.13 10.25 -0.38
C VAL A 290 -8.27 9.32 0.05
N CYS A 291 -9.52 9.77 0.02
CA CYS A 291 -10.68 8.94 0.34
C CYS A 291 -10.83 7.75 -0.63
N CYS A 292 -10.67 7.99 -1.94
CA CYS A 292 -10.69 6.91 -2.94
C CYS A 292 -9.54 5.91 -2.71
N GLY A 293 -8.34 6.40 -2.40
CA GLY A 293 -7.18 5.56 -2.09
C GLY A 293 -7.33 4.75 -0.81
N ALA A 294 -7.95 5.34 0.22
CA ALA A 294 -8.25 4.65 1.48
C ALA A 294 -9.30 3.54 1.28
N LEU A 295 -10.38 3.83 0.54
CA LEU A 295 -11.42 2.85 0.24
C LEU A 295 -10.90 1.73 -0.69
N ALA A 296 -10.14 2.07 -1.72
CA ALA A 296 -9.48 1.08 -2.57
C ALA A 296 -8.53 0.18 -1.79
N GLY A 297 -7.73 0.77 -0.88
CA GLY A 297 -6.86 0.03 0.02
C GLY A 297 -7.63 -0.89 0.96
N ALA A 298 -8.76 -0.43 1.51
CA ALA A 298 -9.64 -1.23 2.36
C ALA A 298 -10.25 -2.43 1.62
N ILE A 299 -10.73 -2.23 0.39
CA ILE A 299 -11.28 -3.30 -0.46
C ILE A 299 -10.19 -4.33 -0.77
N SER A 300 -9.02 -3.88 -1.25
CA SER A 300 -7.89 -4.75 -1.54
C SER A 300 -7.42 -5.52 -0.31
N ALA A 301 -7.30 -4.85 0.83
CA ALA A 301 -6.92 -5.47 2.10
C ALA A 301 -7.90 -6.54 2.55
N SER A 302 -9.21 -6.28 2.41
CA SER A 302 -10.27 -7.23 2.77
C SER A 302 -10.17 -8.51 1.93
N ILE A 303 -10.10 -8.37 0.61
CA ILE A 303 -10.00 -9.50 -0.33
C ILE A 303 -8.72 -10.30 -0.12
N THR A 304 -7.60 -9.61 0.15
CA THR A 304 -6.30 -10.27 0.33
C THR A 304 -6.03 -10.70 1.78
N THR A 305 -7.00 -10.57 2.69
CA THR A 305 -6.90 -11.01 4.11
C THR A 305 -6.34 -12.41 4.26
N PRO A 306 -6.90 -13.42 3.57
CA PRO A 306 -6.43 -14.81 3.71
C PRO A 306 -4.94 -14.98 3.39
N LEU A 307 -4.44 -14.31 2.36
CA LEU A 307 -3.05 -14.42 1.91
C LEU A 307 -2.06 -13.82 2.92
N ASP A 308 -2.46 -12.74 3.58
CA ASP A 308 -1.64 -12.07 4.59
C ASP A 308 -1.65 -12.84 5.92
N VAL A 309 -2.76 -13.50 6.28
CA VAL A 309 -2.76 -14.44 7.40
C VAL A 309 -1.79 -15.59 7.15
N VAL A 310 -1.81 -16.18 5.95
CA VAL A 310 -0.87 -17.26 5.58
C VAL A 310 0.58 -16.76 5.64
N LYS A 311 0.87 -15.59 5.06
CA LYS A 311 2.20 -14.94 5.15
C LYS A 311 2.63 -14.74 6.61
N THR A 312 1.78 -14.10 7.42
CA THR A 312 2.12 -13.76 8.81
C THR A 312 2.31 -15.02 9.64
N ARG A 313 1.50 -16.06 9.49
CA ARG A 313 1.71 -17.33 10.20
C ARG A 313 3.00 -18.01 9.77
N LEU A 314 3.30 -18.05 8.47
CA LEU A 314 4.53 -18.64 7.96
C LEU A 314 5.78 -17.91 8.50
N MET A 315 5.73 -16.59 8.63
CA MET A 315 6.84 -15.77 9.15
C MET A 315 6.95 -15.77 10.68
N THR A 316 5.82 -15.94 11.39
CA THR A 316 5.76 -15.93 12.87
C THR A 316 5.87 -17.31 13.49
N GLN A 317 5.71 -18.39 12.72
CA GLN A 317 6.04 -19.73 13.16
C GLN A 317 7.52 -19.79 13.53
N VAL A 318 7.80 -19.77 14.82
CA VAL A 318 9.12 -20.05 15.37
C VAL A 318 9.26 -21.57 15.34
N HIS A 319 10.20 -22.09 14.54
CA HIS A 319 10.59 -23.49 14.58
C HIS A 319 11.25 -23.79 15.93
N VAL A 320 10.46 -24.04 16.97
CA VAL A 320 10.98 -24.40 18.30
C VAL A 320 11.40 -25.88 18.35
N GLU A 321 10.89 -26.74 17.47
CA GLU A 321 11.04 -28.20 17.59
C GLU A 321 11.30 -28.92 16.26
N ALA A 322 12.27 -28.49 15.45
CA ALA A 322 12.60 -29.23 14.23
C ALA A 322 14.10 -29.27 13.90
N ALA A 323 14.94 -29.58 14.89
CA ALA A 323 16.33 -29.98 14.63
C ALA A 323 16.44 -31.23 13.74
N ASN A 324 15.36 -32.01 13.54
CA ASN A 324 15.40 -33.28 12.79
C ASN A 324 14.51 -33.34 11.52
N LYS A 325 13.87 -32.25 11.06
CA LYS A 325 13.02 -32.25 9.85
C LYS A 325 13.15 -30.99 8.98
N LEU A 326 14.36 -30.47 8.85
CA LEU A 326 14.67 -29.23 8.12
C LEU A 326 14.22 -29.23 6.64
N GLY A 327 14.14 -30.41 6.01
CA GLY A 327 13.75 -30.55 4.60
C GLY A 327 12.27 -30.83 4.31
N ALA A 328 11.44 -31.18 5.31
CA ALA A 328 10.04 -31.59 5.05
C ALA A 328 9.01 -30.53 5.48
N ALA A 329 9.29 -29.78 6.55
CA ALA A 329 8.40 -28.71 7.02
C ALA A 329 8.54 -27.41 6.22
N MET A 330 9.75 -27.12 5.71
CA MET A 330 9.98 -26.01 4.78
C MET A 330 9.27 -26.23 3.42
N TYR A 331 8.99 -27.50 3.07
CA TYR A 331 8.40 -27.91 1.79
C TYR A 331 6.87 -27.95 1.77
N ASP A 332 6.18 -27.95 2.92
CA ASP A 332 4.73 -27.79 2.91
C ASP A 332 4.36 -26.31 2.64
N GLY A 333 5.21 -25.37 3.07
CA GLY A 333 5.21 -23.97 2.62
C GLY A 333 3.86 -23.27 2.78
N VAL A 334 3.44 -22.55 1.75
CA VAL A 334 2.13 -21.86 1.70
C VAL A 334 0.98 -22.87 1.81
N ALA A 335 1.08 -24.02 1.14
CA ALA A 335 0.02 -25.02 1.09
C ALA A 335 -0.20 -25.73 2.44
N GLY A 336 0.88 -26.08 3.12
CA GLY A 336 0.88 -26.63 4.46
C GLY A 336 0.30 -25.68 5.49
N THR A 337 0.69 -24.40 5.41
CA THR A 337 0.12 -23.36 6.26
C THR A 337 -1.39 -23.23 6.05
N VAL A 338 -1.86 -23.24 4.80
CA VAL A 338 -3.30 -23.23 4.47
C VAL A 338 -4.02 -24.45 5.05
N ARG A 339 -3.46 -25.66 4.85
CA ARG A 339 -4.03 -26.91 5.37
C ARG A 339 -4.11 -26.89 6.90
N GLN A 340 -3.08 -26.37 7.56
CA GLN A 340 -3.02 -26.26 9.00
C GLN A 340 -4.07 -25.29 9.55
N ILE A 341 -4.23 -24.10 8.93
CA ILE A 341 -5.27 -23.13 9.30
C ILE A 341 -6.66 -23.77 9.16
N LEU A 342 -6.93 -24.44 8.03
CA LEU A 342 -8.21 -25.10 7.79
C LEU A 342 -8.51 -26.18 8.84
N LYS A 343 -7.49 -26.95 9.25
CA LYS A 343 -7.65 -28.03 10.23
C LYS A 343 -7.83 -27.53 11.67
N GLU A 344 -7.08 -26.50 12.07
CA GLU A 344 -7.07 -26.00 13.46
C GLU A 344 -8.17 -24.96 13.74
N GLU A 345 -8.50 -24.12 12.75
CA GLU A 345 -9.37 -22.94 12.95
C GLU A 345 -10.49 -22.81 11.92
N GLY A 346 -10.51 -23.69 10.91
CA GLY A 346 -11.46 -23.62 9.81
C GLY A 346 -11.31 -22.34 8.95
N LEU A 347 -12.37 -22.00 8.23
CA LEU A 347 -12.38 -20.84 7.32
C LEU A 347 -12.28 -19.49 8.07
N VAL A 348 -12.72 -19.44 9.31
CA VAL A 348 -12.66 -18.23 10.16
C VAL A 348 -11.20 -17.86 10.49
N GLY A 349 -10.28 -18.84 10.50
CA GLY A 349 -8.86 -18.59 10.71
C GLY A 349 -8.25 -17.62 9.68
N PHE A 350 -8.76 -17.61 8.44
CA PHE A 350 -8.26 -16.76 7.34
C PHE A 350 -8.72 -15.30 7.41
N THR A 351 -9.75 -14.98 8.21
CA THR A 351 -10.24 -13.61 8.38
C THR A 351 -9.74 -12.97 9.67
N ARG A 352 -8.82 -13.63 10.39
CA ARG A 352 -8.26 -13.07 11.63
C ARG A 352 -7.42 -11.82 11.40
N GLY A 353 -7.63 -10.85 12.29
CA GLY A 353 -6.99 -9.54 12.18
C GLY A 353 -7.47 -8.68 11.01
N MET A 354 -8.57 -9.05 10.33
CA MET A 354 -9.10 -8.28 9.19
C MET A 354 -9.40 -6.82 9.56
N GLY A 355 -10.05 -6.58 10.70
CA GLY A 355 -10.39 -5.22 11.16
C GLY A 355 -9.15 -4.32 11.28
N PRO A 356 -8.18 -4.65 12.15
CA PRO A 356 -6.92 -3.91 12.27
C PRO A 356 -6.17 -3.77 10.93
N ARG A 357 -6.22 -4.80 10.08
CA ARG A 357 -5.60 -4.74 8.74
C ARG A 357 -6.27 -3.71 7.83
N VAL A 358 -7.60 -3.69 7.76
CA VAL A 358 -8.34 -2.75 6.91
C VAL A 358 -8.10 -1.31 7.37
N VAL A 359 -8.14 -1.07 8.69
CA VAL A 359 -7.81 0.23 9.28
C VAL A 359 -6.37 0.61 8.96
N HIS A 360 -5.41 -0.29 9.19
CA HIS A 360 -4.01 -0.05 8.84
C HIS A 360 -3.86 0.30 7.35
N SER A 361 -4.51 -0.42 6.44
CA SER A 361 -4.41 -0.16 5.00
C SER A 361 -4.99 1.21 4.62
N ALA A 362 -6.14 1.58 5.18
CA ALA A 362 -6.76 2.87 4.93
C ALA A 362 -5.87 4.02 5.41
N CYS A 363 -5.32 3.91 6.63
CA CYS A 363 -4.39 4.90 7.18
C CYS A 363 -3.06 4.94 6.41
N PHE A 364 -2.56 3.79 5.96
CA PHE A 364 -1.34 3.70 5.16
C PHE A 364 -1.49 4.45 3.82
N SER A 365 -2.62 4.29 3.14
CA SER A 365 -2.90 5.05 1.92
C SER A 365 -2.93 6.56 2.17
N ALA A 366 -3.58 7.00 3.26
CA ALA A 366 -3.73 8.42 3.57
C ALA A 366 -2.41 9.09 4.00
N ILE A 367 -1.73 8.52 5.01
CA ILE A 367 -0.49 9.06 5.55
C ILE A 367 0.65 8.88 4.55
N GLY A 368 0.73 7.71 3.90
CA GLY A 368 1.77 7.40 2.93
C GLY A 368 1.76 8.33 1.73
N TYR A 369 0.58 8.64 1.19
CA TYR A 369 0.47 9.59 0.08
C TYR A 369 0.89 11.00 0.51
N PHE A 370 0.39 11.48 1.65
CA PHE A 370 0.73 12.79 2.17
C PHE A 370 2.24 12.93 2.44
N ALA A 371 2.83 11.94 3.10
CA ALA A 371 4.25 11.91 3.42
C ALA A 371 5.11 11.83 2.15
N PHE A 372 4.73 10.99 1.19
CA PHE A 372 5.47 10.82 -0.06
C PHE A 372 5.47 12.11 -0.88
N GLU A 373 4.31 12.74 -1.06
CA GLU A 373 4.23 13.96 -1.86
C GLU A 373 5.01 15.11 -1.20
N THR A 374 4.89 15.25 0.12
CA THR A 374 5.64 16.27 0.88
C THR A 374 7.15 16.04 0.81
N ALA A 375 7.62 14.81 1.02
CA ALA A 375 9.04 14.46 0.99
C ALA A 375 9.62 14.65 -0.42
N ARG A 376 8.93 14.14 -1.45
CA ARG A 376 9.35 14.26 -2.85
C ARG A 376 9.47 15.73 -3.29
N LEU A 377 8.50 16.57 -2.93
CA LEU A 377 8.51 17.99 -3.29
C LEU A 377 9.63 18.76 -2.57
N THR A 378 9.88 18.44 -1.31
CA THR A 378 10.96 19.06 -0.53
C THR A 378 12.32 18.74 -1.13
N ILE A 379 12.56 17.46 -1.45
CA ILE A 379 13.80 17.02 -2.11
C ILE A 379 13.95 17.68 -3.48
N LEU A 380 12.87 17.75 -4.26
CA LEU A 380 12.90 18.37 -5.58
C LEU A 380 13.25 19.86 -5.49
N ASN A 381 12.63 20.60 -4.58
CA ASN A 381 12.91 22.03 -4.41
C ASN A 381 14.37 22.29 -3.99
N GLU A 382 14.89 21.48 -3.08
CA GLU A 382 16.29 21.57 -2.65
C GLU A 382 17.27 21.21 -3.78
N TYR A 383 16.94 20.19 -4.58
CA TYR A 383 17.73 19.82 -5.76
C TYR A 383 17.78 20.95 -6.78
N LEU A 384 16.64 21.58 -7.05
CA LEU A 384 16.55 22.70 -7.99
C LEU A 384 17.35 23.90 -7.52
N LYS A 385 17.28 24.23 -6.23
CA LYS A 385 18.05 25.33 -5.65
C LYS A 385 19.55 25.13 -5.87
N ARG A 386 20.06 23.93 -5.58
CA ARG A 386 21.48 23.59 -5.77
C ARG A 386 21.92 23.63 -7.23
N LYS A 387 21.05 23.24 -8.16
CA LYS A 387 21.35 23.30 -9.59
C LYS A 387 21.40 24.73 -10.10
N GLN A 388 20.48 25.59 -9.65
CA GLN A 388 20.50 27.01 -9.96
C GLN A 388 21.74 27.71 -9.39
N ASP A 389 22.12 27.38 -8.15
CA ASP A 389 23.33 27.92 -7.52
C ASP A 389 24.61 27.48 -8.27
N SER A 390 24.63 26.25 -8.80
CA SER A 390 25.77 25.73 -9.58
C SER A 390 25.87 26.35 -10.97
N GLU A 391 24.73 26.53 -11.66
CA GLU A 391 24.67 27.20 -12.97
C GLU A 391 25.08 28.68 -12.85
N ALA A 392 24.67 29.37 -11.79
CA ALA A 392 25.10 30.75 -11.51
C ALA A 392 26.62 30.84 -11.27
N ALA A 393 27.18 29.93 -10.47
CA ALA A 393 28.62 29.90 -10.20
C ALA A 393 29.49 29.62 -11.44
N THR A 394 28.96 28.92 -12.46
CA THR A 394 29.67 28.68 -13.74
C THR A 394 29.54 29.82 -14.75
N VAL A 395 28.61 30.76 -14.57
CA VAL A 395 28.48 31.94 -15.43
C VAL A 395 29.34 33.09 -14.93
N ASP A 396 29.66 33.11 -13.62
CA ASP A 396 30.51 34.11 -12.98
C ASP A 396 32.02 33.74 -12.98
N ALA A 397 32.39 32.57 -13.51
CA ALA A 397 33.77 32.07 -13.66
C ALA A 397 34.18 32.03 -15.12
#